data_AF-A0A2W4QX20-F1
#
_entry.id   AF-A0A2W4QX20-F1
#
_cell.length_a   1.000
_cell.length_b   1.000
_cell.length_c   1.000
_cell.angle_alpha   90.00
_cell.angle_beta   90.00
_cell.angle_gamma   90.00
#
_symmetry.space_group_name_H-M   'P 1'
#
loop_
_entity.id
_entity.type
_entity.pdbx_description
1 polymer ?
#
loop_
_entity_poly.entity_id
_entity_poly.type
_entity_poly.pdbx_seq_one_letter_code
_entity_poly.pdbx_strand_id
1 'polypeptide(L)'
;MNAMKRTLYLLIALVLLAVVPARAQEGDWPRTLTDGLGTDVTIEAPPQRIVSLSLAVDETLLPVLGPERFAAVTAFAQDPAISNVAVLASEVENAIVSSDDVEQIISLEPDLVFVASFTAPETIQQLRDAGLTVFATAYAVGFDPVRENIRLLGRATGAEAALEAEIERMDQAIESVQQAVGDVDQPVRALYLTPGNYTSGVDSTIAEIIAAAGGVDVAAEMGIDQLAALSDEFIIEQDPDVILLTGWTPWDPTFVDLFYDNPAFAGLSAVQNERVYVTFDAHLTSVSQFIGEGVKDVAAYLYPDRYPAFPTTVIDASGAEVVIEAWPEAVSVAGEGARAAVTAILEQVPDSAVEVAITDIAGTSDTSDAPAVIFVSAADAPSGEGATVVRLYEGATDAERVANLLIAGAALGERVAALNAIAQHGDTVANAR
;
A
#
# COMPACT_ATOMS: atom_id res chain seq x y z
N MET A 1 -7.05 55.47 5.82
CA MET A 1 -7.64 54.16 5.49
C MET A 1 -7.03 53.47 4.25
N ASN A 2 -6.06 54.06 3.53
CA ASN A 2 -5.59 53.51 2.23
C ASN A 2 -4.19 52.86 2.23
N ALA A 3 -3.35 53.09 3.25
CA ALA A 3 -2.01 52.49 3.32
C ALA A 3 -2.08 51.02 3.77
N MET A 4 -2.78 50.74 4.87
CA MET A 4 -2.87 49.40 5.46
C MET A 4 -3.52 48.36 4.54
N LYS A 5 -4.53 48.75 3.75
CA LYS A 5 -5.12 47.88 2.72
C LYS A 5 -4.14 47.57 1.58
N ARG A 6 -3.31 48.53 1.14
CA ARG A 6 -2.27 48.29 0.11
C ARG A 6 -1.18 47.33 0.61
N THR A 7 -0.77 47.45 1.87
CA THR A 7 0.18 46.52 2.48
C THR A 7 -0.41 45.10 2.60
N LEU A 8 -1.69 44.98 2.95
CA LEU A 8 -2.39 43.70 3.00
C LEU A 8 -2.53 43.05 1.62
N TYR A 9 -2.90 43.81 0.58
CA TYR A 9 -2.95 43.28 -0.80
C TYR A 9 -1.56 42.90 -1.34
N LEU A 10 -0.49 43.61 -0.96
CA LEU A 10 0.88 43.25 -1.33
C LEU A 10 1.36 41.97 -0.62
N LEU A 11 0.98 41.74 0.64
CA LEU A 11 1.26 40.49 1.34
C LEU A 11 0.46 39.31 0.77
N ILE A 12 -0.83 39.50 0.48
CA ILE A 12 -1.66 38.47 -0.17
C ILE A 12 -1.11 38.13 -1.57
N ALA A 13 -0.66 39.13 -2.35
CA ALA A 13 -0.01 38.91 -3.64
C ALA A 13 1.39 38.27 -3.55
N LEU A 14 2.07 38.35 -2.40
CA LEU A 14 3.35 37.69 -2.16
C LEU A 14 3.15 36.22 -1.76
N VAL A 15 2.12 35.92 -0.97
CA VAL A 15 1.75 34.54 -0.56
C VAL A 15 1.13 33.76 -1.72
N LEU A 16 0.36 34.41 -2.60
CA LEU A 16 -0.15 33.81 -3.85
C LEU A 16 0.92 33.56 -4.92
N LEU A 17 2.20 33.87 -4.66
CA LEU A 17 3.29 33.66 -5.61
C LEU A 17 4.18 32.45 -5.28
N ALA A 18 3.84 31.67 -4.25
CA ALA A 18 4.67 30.58 -3.72
C ALA A 18 4.04 29.18 -3.81
N VAL A 19 2.90 29.01 -4.49
CA VAL A 19 2.53 27.71 -5.09
C VAL A 19 3.00 27.73 -6.53
N VAL A 20 4.30 27.54 -6.71
CA VAL A 20 4.84 27.15 -8.01
C VAL A 20 4.50 25.67 -8.14
N PRO A 21 3.61 25.24 -9.06
CA PRO A 21 3.52 23.82 -9.37
C PRO A 21 4.91 23.39 -9.81
N ALA A 22 5.40 22.27 -9.29
CA ALA A 22 6.72 21.76 -9.63
C ALA A 22 6.76 21.52 -11.15
N ARG A 23 7.27 22.51 -11.91
CA ARG A 23 7.52 22.34 -13.33
C ARG A 23 8.56 21.23 -13.40
N ALA A 24 8.18 20.09 -13.98
CA ALA A 24 9.13 19.08 -14.42
C ALA A 24 10.31 19.81 -15.07
N GLN A 25 11.52 19.51 -14.60
CA GLN A 25 12.68 20.28 -14.97
C GLN A 25 12.89 20.10 -16.48
N GLU A 26 12.67 21.17 -17.27
CA GLU A 26 12.93 21.20 -18.71
C GLU A 26 14.45 21.07 -18.93
N GLY A 27 14.97 19.85 -18.80
CA GLY A 27 16.40 19.54 -18.72
C GLY A 27 16.74 18.30 -19.54
N ASP A 28 17.62 18.52 -20.51
CA ASP A 28 18.34 17.53 -21.32
C ASP A 28 17.51 16.33 -21.80
N TRP A 29 16.79 16.55 -22.90
CA TRP A 29 16.18 15.52 -23.75
C TRP A 29 16.68 15.69 -25.20
N PRO A 30 16.88 14.61 -25.99
CA PRO A 30 16.67 13.20 -25.64
C PRO A 30 17.67 12.67 -24.59
N ARG A 31 17.28 11.65 -23.85
CA ARG A 31 18.10 10.96 -22.84
C ARG A 31 18.40 9.56 -23.28
N THR A 32 19.66 9.13 -23.21
CA THR A 32 20.03 7.71 -23.32
C THR A 32 20.38 7.17 -21.95
N LEU A 33 19.66 6.14 -21.51
CA LEU A 33 19.78 5.52 -20.20
C LEU A 33 19.93 4.01 -20.36
N THR A 34 20.83 3.40 -19.63
CA THR A 34 20.93 1.94 -19.55
C THR A 34 19.79 1.40 -18.67
N ASP A 35 18.97 0.50 -19.22
CA ASP A 35 17.86 -0.14 -18.52
C ASP A 35 18.31 -1.29 -17.61
N GLY A 36 17.38 -1.87 -16.84
CA GLY A 36 17.65 -2.95 -15.90
C GLY A 36 18.15 -4.26 -16.52
N LEU A 37 18.13 -4.39 -17.85
CA LEU A 37 18.69 -5.51 -18.61
C LEU A 37 20.05 -5.17 -19.25
N GLY A 38 20.58 -3.97 -19.00
CA GLY A 38 21.82 -3.49 -19.61
C GLY A 38 21.64 -2.95 -21.04
N THR A 39 20.42 -2.66 -21.47
CA THR A 39 20.13 -2.07 -22.80
C THR A 39 20.20 -0.56 -22.73
N ASP A 40 20.98 0.09 -23.59
CA ASP A 40 20.90 1.55 -23.75
C ASP A 40 19.63 1.93 -24.51
N VAL A 41 18.67 2.55 -23.81
CA VAL A 41 17.38 3.02 -24.34
C VAL A 41 17.42 4.54 -24.47
N THR A 42 17.09 5.05 -25.66
CA THR A 42 16.92 6.50 -25.88
C THR A 42 15.45 6.86 -25.75
N ILE A 43 15.16 7.83 -24.89
CA ILE A 43 13.82 8.38 -24.63
C ILE A 43 13.85 9.83 -25.11
N GLU A 44 12.97 10.19 -26.04
CA GLU A 44 13.07 11.44 -26.82
C GLU A 44 12.61 12.70 -26.06
N ALA A 45 11.67 12.54 -25.13
CA ALA A 45 11.06 13.61 -24.32
C ALA A 45 10.46 13.00 -23.03
N PRO A 46 10.04 13.81 -22.03
CA PRO A 46 9.31 13.30 -20.87
C PRO A 46 8.05 12.55 -21.34
N PRO A 47 7.87 11.25 -21.03
CA PRO A 47 6.83 10.41 -21.60
C PRO A 47 5.43 10.85 -21.16
N GLN A 48 4.51 11.04 -22.10
CA GLN A 48 3.13 11.50 -21.86
C GLN A 48 2.08 10.39 -22.05
N ARG A 49 2.45 9.24 -22.62
CA ARG A 49 1.61 8.03 -22.74
C ARG A 49 2.41 6.80 -22.33
N ILE A 50 2.48 6.61 -21.02
CA ILE A 50 3.15 5.45 -20.41
C ILE A 50 2.22 4.24 -20.48
N VAL A 51 2.74 3.08 -20.89
CA VAL A 51 2.15 1.77 -20.56
C VAL A 51 3.08 1.07 -19.59
N SER A 52 2.53 0.59 -18.48
CA SER A 52 3.27 -0.16 -17.48
C SER A 52 2.82 -1.62 -17.45
N LEU A 53 3.81 -2.52 -17.52
CA LEU A 53 3.63 -3.97 -17.39
C LEU A 53 4.24 -4.50 -16.07
N SER A 54 4.34 -3.64 -15.05
CA SER A 54 4.92 -3.99 -13.75
C SER A 54 4.27 -3.20 -12.61
N LEU A 55 3.69 -3.91 -11.63
CA LEU A 55 3.08 -3.31 -10.43
C LEU A 55 4.05 -2.36 -9.70
N ALA A 56 5.34 -2.72 -9.63
CA ALA A 56 6.40 -1.87 -9.05
C ALA A 56 6.46 -0.48 -9.70
N VAL A 57 6.25 -0.41 -11.01
CA VAL A 57 6.27 0.83 -11.79
C VAL A 57 4.97 1.60 -11.61
N ASP A 58 3.84 0.89 -11.57
CA ASP A 58 2.53 1.48 -11.25
C ASP A 58 2.58 2.19 -9.88
N GLU A 59 3.03 1.49 -8.84
CA GLU A 59 3.17 2.04 -7.48
C GLU A 59 4.17 3.19 -7.37
N THR A 60 5.29 3.11 -8.09
CA THR A 60 6.35 4.14 -8.02
C THR A 60 5.96 5.41 -8.78
N LEU A 61 5.41 5.28 -9.99
CA LEU A 61 5.23 6.41 -10.90
C LEU A 61 3.82 7.02 -10.85
N LEU A 62 2.78 6.23 -10.60
CA LEU A 62 1.40 6.73 -10.67
C LEU A 62 1.11 7.85 -9.65
N PRO A 63 1.52 7.75 -8.36
CA PRO A 63 1.30 8.82 -7.38
C PRO A 63 2.05 10.13 -7.70
N VAL A 64 3.14 10.03 -8.46
CA VAL A 64 4.05 11.15 -8.76
C VAL A 64 3.75 11.82 -10.11
N LEU A 65 3.29 11.03 -11.09
CA LEU A 65 3.02 11.52 -12.44
C LEU A 65 1.55 11.83 -12.70
N GLY A 66 0.63 11.23 -11.94
CA GLY A 66 -0.81 11.32 -12.16
C GLY A 66 -1.32 10.31 -13.22
N PRO A 67 -2.59 9.87 -13.13
CA PRO A 67 -3.18 8.90 -14.05
C PRO A 67 -3.26 9.41 -15.49
N GLU A 68 -3.29 10.72 -15.71
CA GLU A 68 -3.32 11.32 -17.06
C GLU A 68 -2.05 11.08 -17.88
N ARG A 69 -0.97 10.59 -17.25
CA ARG A 69 0.30 10.23 -17.91
C ARG A 69 0.34 8.77 -18.36
N PHE A 70 -0.65 7.97 -18.00
CA PHE A 70 -0.73 6.54 -18.31
C PHE A 70 -1.81 6.27 -19.36
N ALA A 71 -1.43 5.56 -20.42
CA ALA A 71 -2.38 4.95 -21.34
C ALA A 71 -2.90 3.61 -20.77
N ALA A 72 -2.06 2.89 -20.01
CA ALA A 72 -2.46 1.74 -19.20
C ALA A 72 -1.50 1.45 -18.03
N VAL A 73 -2.05 0.84 -16.98
CA VAL A 73 -1.34 0.22 -15.84
C VAL A 73 -1.50 -1.31 -15.89
N THR A 74 -0.86 -2.06 -15.00
CA THR A 74 -1.20 -3.49 -14.84
C THR A 74 -2.60 -3.68 -14.25
N ALA A 75 -3.26 -4.81 -14.54
CA ALA A 75 -4.49 -5.19 -13.85
C ALA A 75 -4.26 -5.39 -12.33
N PHE A 76 -3.05 -5.79 -11.92
CA PHE A 76 -2.66 -5.86 -10.50
C PHE A 76 -2.70 -4.50 -9.82
N ALA A 77 -2.34 -3.42 -10.52
CA ALA A 77 -2.37 -2.07 -9.95
C ALA A 77 -3.78 -1.62 -9.56
N GLN A 78 -4.82 -2.16 -10.19
CA GLN A 78 -6.23 -1.89 -9.88
C GLN A 78 -6.82 -2.83 -8.82
N ASP A 79 -6.07 -3.82 -8.32
CA ASP A 79 -6.52 -4.75 -7.29
C ASP A 79 -6.13 -4.22 -5.88
N PRO A 80 -7.10 -3.75 -5.07
CA PRO A 80 -6.81 -3.16 -3.75
C PRO A 80 -6.26 -4.15 -2.71
N ALA A 81 -6.25 -5.45 -3.01
CA ALA A 81 -5.66 -6.45 -2.12
C ALA A 81 -4.13 -6.50 -2.19
N ILE A 82 -3.55 -6.12 -3.34
CA ILE A 82 -2.13 -6.31 -3.64
C ILE A 82 -1.44 -5.03 -4.13
N SER A 83 -2.19 -3.96 -4.41
CA SER A 83 -1.68 -2.67 -4.90
C SER A 83 -1.94 -1.55 -3.91
N ASN A 84 -0.88 -0.83 -3.57
CA ASN A 84 -0.97 0.39 -2.75
C ASN A 84 -1.55 1.60 -3.50
N VAL A 85 -1.79 1.48 -4.82
CA VAL A 85 -2.27 2.58 -5.68
C VAL A 85 -3.61 2.29 -6.36
N ALA A 86 -4.36 1.27 -5.92
CA ALA A 86 -5.60 0.82 -6.56
C ALA A 86 -6.64 1.92 -6.82
N VAL A 87 -6.82 2.86 -5.88
CA VAL A 87 -7.73 4.00 -6.06
C VAL A 87 -7.26 4.93 -7.18
N LEU A 88 -5.96 5.21 -7.28
CA LEU A 88 -5.42 6.07 -8.34
C LEU A 88 -5.34 5.32 -9.69
N ALA A 89 -5.21 3.99 -9.64
CA ALA A 89 -5.18 3.13 -10.81
C ALA A 89 -6.56 2.94 -11.44
N SER A 90 -7.67 3.08 -10.70
CA SER A 90 -9.02 3.03 -11.28
C SER A 90 -9.33 4.25 -12.16
N GLU A 91 -8.63 5.36 -11.97
CA GLU A 91 -8.71 6.55 -12.84
C GLU A 91 -8.02 6.35 -14.21
N VAL A 92 -7.22 5.30 -14.39
CA VAL A 92 -6.55 4.98 -15.67
C VAL A 92 -7.48 4.18 -16.58
N GLU A 93 -7.72 4.68 -17.80
CA GLU A 93 -8.73 4.16 -18.75
C GLU A 93 -8.56 2.66 -19.09
N ASN A 94 -7.32 2.15 -19.09
CA ASN A 94 -7.03 0.77 -19.49
C ASN A 94 -6.13 0.06 -18.46
N ALA A 95 -6.36 -1.24 -18.31
CA ALA A 95 -5.48 -2.15 -17.59
C ALA A 95 -4.98 -3.27 -18.52
N ILE A 96 -3.70 -3.63 -18.39
CA ILE A 96 -3.10 -4.76 -19.08
C ILE A 96 -3.15 -5.99 -18.16
N VAL A 97 -3.87 -7.02 -18.60
CA VAL A 97 -4.00 -8.30 -17.87
C VAL A 97 -2.81 -9.21 -18.11
N SER A 98 -2.22 -9.18 -19.32
CA SER A 98 -1.07 -9.99 -19.71
C SER A 98 -0.05 -9.14 -20.46
N SER A 99 1.23 -9.24 -20.10
CA SER A 99 2.31 -8.60 -20.87
C SER A 99 2.40 -9.08 -22.32
N ASP A 100 1.83 -10.24 -22.62
CA ASP A 100 1.88 -10.87 -23.94
C ASP A 100 0.79 -10.36 -24.90
N ASP A 101 -0.16 -9.53 -24.44
CA ASP A 101 -1.16 -8.84 -25.29
C ASP A 101 -0.52 -7.65 -26.04
N VAL A 102 0.52 -7.95 -26.82
CA VAL A 102 1.32 -6.99 -27.60
C VAL A 102 0.44 -6.17 -28.56
N GLU A 103 -0.62 -6.75 -29.14
CA GLU A 103 -1.56 -6.01 -29.99
C GLU A 103 -2.34 -4.93 -29.22
N GLN A 104 -2.74 -5.21 -27.97
CA GLN A 104 -3.39 -4.22 -27.10
C GLN A 104 -2.40 -3.08 -26.79
N ILE A 105 -1.18 -3.42 -26.37
CA ILE A 105 -0.13 -2.45 -26.01
C ILE A 105 0.21 -1.54 -27.20
N ILE A 106 0.33 -2.08 -28.41
CA ILE A 106 0.55 -1.27 -29.63
C ILE A 106 -0.65 -0.37 -29.93
N SER A 107 -1.88 -0.85 -29.76
CA SER A 107 -3.10 -0.06 -30.01
C SER A 107 -3.24 1.16 -29.07
N LEU A 108 -2.57 1.12 -27.92
CA LEU A 108 -2.48 2.20 -26.95
C LEU A 108 -1.38 3.22 -27.28
N GLU A 109 -0.79 3.17 -28.48
CA GLU A 109 0.22 4.11 -29.03
C GLU A 109 1.11 4.78 -27.94
N PRO A 110 1.86 4.01 -27.14
CA PRO A 110 2.63 4.54 -26.02
C PRO A 110 3.92 5.21 -26.50
N ASP A 111 4.37 6.25 -25.78
CA ASP A 111 5.69 6.84 -25.99
C ASP A 111 6.78 6.22 -25.09
N LEU A 112 6.38 5.50 -24.04
CA LEU A 112 7.25 4.65 -23.23
C LEU A 112 6.48 3.43 -22.68
N VAL A 113 7.06 2.24 -22.84
CA VAL A 113 6.58 0.99 -22.22
C VAL A 113 7.57 0.55 -21.15
N PHE A 114 7.10 0.44 -19.91
CA PHE A 114 7.88 -0.17 -18.83
C PHE A 114 7.59 -1.66 -18.70
N VAL A 115 8.64 -2.46 -18.54
CA VAL A 115 8.58 -3.91 -18.36
C VAL A 115 9.40 -4.33 -17.14
N ALA A 116 9.08 -5.48 -16.55
CA ALA A 116 9.93 -6.06 -15.51
C ALA A 116 11.16 -6.74 -16.12
N SER A 117 12.26 -6.81 -15.38
CA SER A 117 13.46 -7.58 -15.77
C SER A 117 13.19 -9.07 -16.03
N PHE A 118 12.11 -9.62 -15.46
CA PHE A 118 11.66 -11.00 -15.66
C PHE A 118 10.57 -11.17 -16.73
N THR A 119 10.13 -10.09 -17.40
CA THR A 119 9.24 -10.20 -18.58
C THR A 119 9.94 -11.02 -19.67
N ALA A 120 9.19 -11.91 -20.35
CA ALA A 120 9.76 -12.83 -21.33
C ALA A 120 10.57 -12.08 -22.41
N PRO A 121 11.84 -12.48 -22.69
CA PRO A 121 12.68 -11.80 -23.68
C PRO A 121 12.05 -11.70 -25.07
N GLU A 122 11.27 -12.71 -25.46
CA GLU A 122 10.50 -12.74 -26.70
C GLU A 122 9.42 -11.65 -26.76
N THR A 123 8.76 -11.36 -25.63
CA THR A 123 7.73 -10.31 -25.50
C THR A 123 8.38 -8.93 -25.55
N ILE A 124 9.50 -8.73 -24.85
CA ILE A 124 10.30 -7.49 -24.92
C ILE A 124 10.77 -7.23 -26.36
N GLN A 125 11.25 -8.27 -27.07
CA GLN A 125 11.69 -8.12 -28.45
C GLN A 125 10.53 -7.80 -29.40
N GLN A 126 9.36 -8.41 -29.23
CA GLN A 126 8.18 -8.10 -30.05
C GLN A 126 7.71 -6.64 -29.91
N LEU A 127 7.71 -6.10 -28.69
CA LEU A 127 7.38 -4.70 -28.43
C LEU A 127 8.41 -3.75 -29.09
N ARG A 128 9.71 -4.08 -29.02
CA ARG A 128 10.80 -3.33 -29.67
C ARG A 128 10.72 -3.42 -31.21
N ASP A 129 10.42 -4.59 -31.77
CA ASP A 129 10.24 -4.81 -33.22
C ASP A 129 9.01 -4.08 -33.78
N ALA A 130 7.98 -3.86 -32.95
CA ALA A 130 6.84 -3.00 -33.27
C ALA A 130 7.16 -1.49 -33.26
N GLY A 131 8.39 -1.11 -32.87
CA GLY A 131 8.86 0.27 -32.85
C GLY A 131 8.57 1.04 -31.57
N LEU A 132 8.18 0.36 -30.48
CA LEU A 132 7.94 1.00 -29.19
C LEU A 132 9.24 1.20 -28.40
N THR A 133 9.33 2.30 -27.64
CA THR A 133 10.39 2.52 -26.66
C THR A 133 10.14 1.65 -25.44
N VAL A 134 10.92 0.58 -25.25
CA VAL A 134 10.73 -0.38 -24.15
C VAL A 134 11.88 -0.29 -23.14
N PHE A 135 11.55 0.02 -21.89
CA PHE A 135 12.49 0.22 -20.79
C PHE A 135 12.25 -0.81 -19.67
N ALA A 136 13.24 -1.67 -19.39
CA ALA A 136 13.13 -2.64 -18.30
C ALA A 136 13.54 -2.06 -16.94
N THR A 137 12.79 -2.35 -15.88
CA THR A 137 13.26 -2.15 -14.51
C THR A 137 14.35 -3.15 -14.15
N ALA A 138 15.24 -2.82 -13.22
CA ALA A 138 16.19 -3.79 -12.70
C ALA A 138 15.48 -4.78 -11.75
N TYR A 139 16.07 -5.95 -11.54
CA TYR A 139 15.66 -6.82 -10.44
C TYR A 139 16.09 -6.15 -9.12
N ALA A 140 15.13 -5.93 -8.21
CA ALA A 140 15.37 -5.28 -6.93
C ALA A 140 14.91 -6.19 -5.78
N VAL A 141 15.79 -6.35 -4.80
CA VAL A 141 15.55 -7.07 -3.56
C VAL A 141 16.25 -6.26 -2.46
N GLY A 142 15.54 -6.00 -1.36
CA GLY A 142 16.03 -5.10 -0.32
C GLY A 142 15.92 -3.60 -0.66
N PHE A 143 16.20 -2.75 0.32
CA PHE A 143 15.94 -1.32 0.24
C PHE A 143 16.81 -0.60 -0.80
N ASP A 144 18.10 -0.91 -0.87
CA ASP A 144 19.05 -0.18 -1.75
C ASP A 144 18.77 -0.42 -3.24
N PRO A 145 18.54 -1.65 -3.73
CA PRO A 145 18.11 -1.87 -5.11
C PRO A 145 16.76 -1.22 -5.45
N VAL A 146 15.83 -1.13 -4.48
CA VAL A 146 14.56 -0.40 -4.68
C VAL A 146 14.82 1.11 -4.83
N ARG A 147 15.65 1.73 -3.97
CA ARG A 147 16.06 3.14 -4.13
C ARG A 147 16.67 3.41 -5.51
N GLU A 148 17.55 2.54 -6.00
CA GLU A 148 18.16 2.70 -7.32
C GLU A 148 17.18 2.49 -8.49
N ASN A 149 16.21 1.58 -8.36
CA ASN A 149 15.11 1.45 -9.33
C ASN A 149 14.22 2.70 -9.36
N ILE A 150 13.85 3.25 -8.19
CA ILE A 150 13.07 4.48 -8.08
C ILE A 150 13.83 5.65 -8.76
N ARG A 151 15.14 5.80 -8.50
CA ARG A 151 16.00 6.80 -9.18
C ARG A 151 16.10 6.56 -10.69
N LEU A 152 16.14 5.31 -11.15
CA LEU A 152 16.17 4.97 -12.57
C LEU A 152 14.87 5.37 -13.27
N LEU A 153 13.71 5.08 -12.65
CA LEU A 153 12.39 5.50 -13.11
C LEU A 153 12.26 7.04 -13.14
N GLY A 154 12.83 7.73 -12.16
CA GLY A 154 12.89 9.21 -12.15
C GLY A 154 13.64 9.78 -13.34
N ARG A 155 14.84 9.25 -13.63
CA ARG A 155 15.64 9.66 -14.80
C ARG A 155 14.91 9.36 -16.13
N ALA A 156 14.20 8.24 -16.21
CA ALA A 156 13.44 7.83 -17.38
C ALA A 156 12.18 8.67 -17.63
N THR A 157 11.64 9.33 -16.60
CA THR A 157 10.37 10.09 -16.70
C THR A 157 10.51 11.61 -16.54
N GLY A 158 11.66 12.10 -16.06
CA GLY A 158 11.86 13.51 -15.69
C GLY A 158 11.27 13.89 -14.32
N ALA A 159 11.11 12.89 -13.44
CA ALA A 159 10.50 13.01 -12.11
C ALA A 159 11.50 12.85 -10.96
N GLU A 160 12.80 13.04 -11.21
CA GLU A 160 13.88 12.79 -10.24
C GLU A 160 13.66 13.48 -8.90
N ALA A 161 13.25 14.76 -8.90
CA ALA A 161 13.05 15.53 -7.68
C ALA A 161 11.83 15.06 -6.86
N ALA A 162 10.81 14.51 -7.51
CA ALA A 162 9.63 13.98 -6.81
C ALA A 162 9.89 12.59 -6.25
N LEU A 163 10.55 11.72 -7.02
CA LEU A 163 10.90 10.37 -6.59
C LEU A 163 12.02 10.34 -5.53
N GLU A 164 12.97 11.26 -5.54
CA GLU A 164 13.91 11.38 -4.40
C GLU A 164 13.18 11.81 -3.11
N ALA A 165 12.07 12.55 -3.22
CA ALA A 165 11.21 12.87 -2.08
C ALA A 165 10.29 11.71 -1.65
N GLU A 166 10.03 10.71 -2.51
CA GLU A 166 9.44 9.42 -2.11
C GLU A 166 10.48 8.57 -1.35
N ILE A 167 11.72 8.50 -1.84
CA ILE A 167 12.83 7.82 -1.15
C ILE A 167 13.06 8.44 0.22
N GLU A 168 13.10 9.77 0.34
CA GLU A 168 13.28 10.44 1.63
C GLU A 168 12.14 10.11 2.61
N ARG A 169 10.89 9.97 2.14
CA ARG A 169 9.75 9.56 2.98
C ARG A 169 9.82 8.09 3.41
N MET A 170 10.22 7.20 2.50
CA MET A 170 10.49 5.79 2.82
C MET A 170 11.61 5.65 3.86
N ASP A 171 12.70 6.41 3.71
CA ASP A 171 13.84 6.38 4.63
C ASP A 171 13.43 6.94 6.01
N GLN A 172 12.69 8.05 6.06
CA GLN A 172 12.12 8.60 7.30
C GLN A 172 11.14 7.64 7.99
N ALA A 173 10.34 6.88 7.23
CA ALA A 173 9.47 5.84 7.79
C ALA A 173 10.29 4.76 8.52
N ILE A 174 11.33 4.23 7.87
CA ILE A 174 12.24 3.21 8.42
C ILE A 174 12.99 3.75 9.66
N GLU A 175 13.54 4.96 9.58
CA GLU A 175 14.23 5.60 10.71
C GLU A 175 13.30 5.82 11.91
N SER A 176 12.03 6.18 11.67
CA SER A 176 11.05 6.41 12.75
C SER A 176 10.75 5.14 13.54
N VAL A 177 10.65 4.00 12.84
CA VAL A 177 10.48 2.67 13.43
C VAL A 177 11.71 2.30 14.26
N GLN A 178 12.91 2.42 13.69
CA GLN A 178 14.16 2.08 14.38
C GLN A 178 14.37 2.92 15.65
N GLN A 179 13.99 4.21 15.64
CA GLN A 179 14.07 5.08 16.80
C GLN A 179 13.05 4.73 17.90
N ALA A 180 11.83 4.33 17.51
CA ALA A 180 10.76 3.98 18.44
C ALA A 180 10.96 2.58 19.07
N VAL A 181 11.35 1.59 18.26
CA VAL A 181 11.72 0.25 18.74
C VAL A 181 12.99 0.33 19.59
N GLY A 182 14.02 1.05 19.13
CA GLY A 182 15.29 1.23 19.83
C GLY A 182 16.06 -0.08 20.07
N ASP A 183 17.03 -0.07 21.00
CA ASP A 183 17.82 -1.26 21.32
C ASP A 183 16.95 -2.35 21.99
N VAL A 184 17.07 -3.59 21.51
CA VAL A 184 16.35 -4.76 22.04
C VAL A 184 17.37 -5.84 22.47
N ASP A 185 17.41 -6.13 23.78
CA ASP A 185 18.33 -7.15 24.35
C ASP A 185 18.06 -8.57 23.82
N GLN A 186 16.80 -8.86 23.48
CA GLN A 186 16.33 -10.12 22.90
C GLN A 186 15.37 -9.80 21.75
N PRO A 187 15.87 -9.69 20.51
CA PRO A 187 15.04 -9.45 19.34
C PRO A 187 13.98 -10.54 19.14
N VAL A 188 12.78 -10.13 18.73
CA VAL A 188 11.66 -11.03 18.44
C VAL A 188 11.96 -11.83 17.18
N ARG A 189 11.83 -13.16 17.26
CA ARG A 189 12.02 -14.10 16.15
C ARG A 189 10.75 -14.17 15.32
N ALA A 190 10.81 -13.65 14.10
CA ALA A 190 9.71 -13.68 13.15
C ALA A 190 9.95 -14.78 12.10
N LEU A 191 8.88 -15.47 11.69
CA LEU A 191 8.91 -16.38 10.54
C LEU A 191 7.84 -15.98 9.53
N TYR A 192 8.28 -15.59 8.34
CA TYR A 192 7.42 -15.30 7.20
C TYR A 192 7.04 -16.58 6.44
N LEU A 193 5.75 -16.76 6.12
CA LEU A 193 5.23 -17.91 5.37
C LEU A 193 4.15 -17.53 4.36
N THR A 194 4.14 -18.21 3.22
CA THR A 194 3.01 -18.25 2.26
C THR A 194 2.36 -19.64 2.27
N PRO A 195 1.17 -19.84 1.64
CA PRO A 195 0.48 -21.13 1.60
C PRO A 195 1.39 -22.27 1.17
N GLY A 196 1.35 -23.38 1.92
CA GLY A 196 2.29 -24.50 1.75
C GLY A 196 3.63 -24.34 2.48
N ASN A 197 3.69 -23.45 3.48
CA ASN A 197 4.87 -23.15 4.30
C ASN A 197 6.09 -22.65 3.50
N TYR A 198 5.88 -21.96 2.38
CA TYR A 198 6.99 -21.37 1.62
C TYR A 198 7.52 -20.11 2.31
N THR A 199 8.84 -19.95 2.35
CA THR A 199 9.52 -18.78 2.92
C THR A 199 10.68 -18.31 2.05
N SER A 200 11.20 -17.12 2.34
CA SER A 200 12.44 -16.55 1.81
C SER A 200 13.26 -15.98 2.96
N GLY A 201 14.53 -16.38 3.09
CA GLY A 201 15.41 -15.94 4.19
C GLY A 201 16.49 -14.97 3.74
N VAL A 202 17.73 -15.47 3.67
CA VAL A 202 18.94 -14.70 3.35
C VAL A 202 18.79 -13.95 2.02
N ASP A 203 19.33 -12.73 1.98
CA ASP A 203 19.32 -11.83 0.82
C ASP A 203 17.90 -11.59 0.23
N SER A 204 16.88 -11.53 1.09
CA SER A 204 15.49 -11.22 0.72
C SER A 204 14.98 -9.89 1.29
N THR A 205 14.07 -9.23 0.58
CA THR A 205 13.38 -8.00 1.05
C THR A 205 12.66 -8.24 2.38
N ILE A 206 12.10 -9.43 2.57
CA ILE A 206 11.39 -9.82 3.80
C ILE A 206 12.34 -9.81 5.01
N ALA A 207 13.51 -10.43 4.88
CA ALA A 207 14.51 -10.43 5.95
C ALA A 207 15.03 -9.02 6.25
N GLU A 208 15.20 -8.17 5.22
CA GLU A 208 15.54 -6.75 5.42
C GLU A 208 14.42 -5.97 6.13
N ILE A 209 13.14 -6.19 5.80
CA ILE A 209 11.99 -5.58 6.47
C ILE A 209 11.93 -6.01 7.96
N ILE A 210 12.05 -7.30 8.24
CA ILE A 210 12.05 -7.84 9.61
C ILE A 210 13.22 -7.28 10.42
N ALA A 211 14.42 -7.21 9.84
CA ALA A 211 15.59 -6.63 10.50
C ALA A 211 15.44 -5.12 10.74
N ALA A 212 14.89 -4.36 9.78
CA ALA A 212 14.63 -2.93 9.92
C ALA A 212 13.56 -2.63 10.98
N ALA A 213 12.61 -3.53 11.17
CA ALA A 213 11.62 -3.53 12.26
C ALA A 213 12.20 -3.95 13.63
N GLY A 214 13.50 -4.29 13.70
CA GLY A 214 14.20 -4.71 14.92
C GLY A 214 14.01 -6.18 15.28
N GLY A 215 13.45 -7.00 14.38
CA GLY A 215 13.30 -8.45 14.56
C GLY A 215 14.50 -9.26 14.06
N VAL A 216 14.37 -10.58 14.17
CA VAL A 216 15.24 -11.56 13.50
C VAL A 216 14.37 -12.46 12.64
N ASP A 217 14.66 -12.53 11.34
CA ASP A 217 14.01 -13.49 10.45
C ASP A 217 14.60 -14.89 10.67
N VAL A 218 13.74 -15.85 11.01
CA VAL A 218 14.12 -17.23 11.32
C VAL A 218 14.67 -17.96 10.09
N ALA A 219 14.16 -17.67 8.89
CA ALA A 219 14.65 -18.32 7.67
C ALA A 219 16.07 -17.85 7.32
N ALA A 220 16.35 -16.56 7.46
CA ALA A 220 17.66 -15.95 7.26
C ALA A 220 18.68 -16.39 8.33
N GLU A 221 18.28 -16.45 9.61
CA GLU A 221 19.13 -16.97 10.69
C GLU A 221 19.57 -18.43 10.40
N MET A 222 18.65 -19.24 9.88
CA MET A 222 18.90 -20.63 9.50
C MET A 222 19.55 -20.82 8.13
N GLY A 223 19.91 -19.72 7.44
CA GLY A 223 20.68 -19.75 6.19
C GLY A 223 19.89 -20.20 4.96
N ILE A 224 18.56 -20.01 4.94
CA ILE A 224 17.71 -20.35 3.79
C ILE A 224 17.83 -19.23 2.74
N ASP A 225 18.52 -19.51 1.64
CA ASP A 225 18.90 -18.53 0.60
C ASP A 225 17.99 -18.53 -0.65
N GLN A 226 16.96 -19.37 -0.67
CA GLN A 226 16.04 -19.57 -1.79
C GLN A 226 14.62 -19.75 -1.29
N LEU A 227 13.64 -19.50 -2.17
CA LEU A 227 12.22 -19.81 -1.93
C LEU A 227 12.07 -21.31 -1.63
N ALA A 228 11.73 -21.64 -0.39
CA ALA A 228 11.73 -23.02 0.10
C ALA A 228 10.48 -23.31 0.96
N ALA A 229 9.89 -24.48 0.76
CA ALA A 229 8.84 -25.00 1.63
C ALA A 229 9.44 -25.62 2.90
N LEU A 230 9.01 -25.16 4.07
CA LEU A 230 9.41 -25.69 5.37
C LEU A 230 8.53 -26.87 5.78
N SER A 231 9.11 -27.84 6.49
CA SER A 231 8.32 -28.89 7.13
C SER A 231 7.79 -28.41 8.49
N ASP A 232 6.66 -28.98 8.92
CA ASP A 232 6.07 -28.65 10.23
C ASP A 232 7.05 -28.92 11.37
N GLU A 233 7.89 -29.96 11.26
CA GLU A 233 8.93 -30.25 12.27
C GLU A 233 9.99 -29.15 12.35
N PHE A 234 10.36 -28.52 11.23
CA PHE A 234 11.28 -27.38 11.23
C PHE A 234 10.65 -26.17 11.93
N ILE A 235 9.39 -25.86 11.65
CA ILE A 235 8.65 -24.76 12.29
C ILE A 235 8.57 -24.99 13.81
N ILE A 236 8.29 -26.23 14.23
CA ILE A 236 8.27 -26.66 15.65
C ILE A 236 9.67 -26.62 16.30
N GLU A 237 10.73 -26.96 15.58
CA GLU A 237 12.11 -26.91 16.10
C GLU A 237 12.63 -25.47 16.24
N GLN A 238 12.24 -24.55 15.36
CA GLN A 238 12.69 -23.15 15.39
C GLN A 238 11.88 -22.25 16.33
N ASP A 239 10.67 -22.67 16.71
CA ASP A 239 9.74 -22.01 17.66
C ASP A 239 9.71 -20.47 17.56
N PRO A 240 9.18 -19.90 16.46
CA PRO A 240 9.12 -18.45 16.28
C PRO A 240 8.22 -17.77 17.33
N ASP A 241 8.60 -16.55 17.72
CA ASP A 241 7.81 -15.68 18.59
C ASP A 241 6.60 -15.07 17.85
N VAL A 242 6.74 -14.87 16.54
CA VAL A 242 5.73 -14.29 15.63
C VAL A 242 5.74 -15.03 14.29
N ILE A 243 4.57 -15.30 13.73
CA ILE A 243 4.42 -15.81 12.37
C ILE A 243 3.71 -14.75 11.52
N LEU A 244 4.30 -14.41 10.38
CA LEU A 244 3.79 -13.43 9.42
C LEU A 244 3.34 -14.17 8.15
N LEU A 245 2.07 -14.02 7.77
CA LEU A 245 1.44 -14.75 6.68
C LEU A 245 1.06 -13.81 5.53
N THR A 246 1.36 -14.22 4.30
CA THR A 246 0.94 -13.57 3.05
C THR A 246 0.35 -14.58 2.08
N GLY A 247 -0.50 -14.15 1.14
CA GLY A 247 -1.24 -15.04 0.25
C GLY A 247 -1.27 -14.56 -1.19
N TRP A 248 -0.79 -15.41 -2.11
CA TRP A 248 -1.00 -15.27 -3.57
C TRP A 248 -2.49 -15.18 -3.99
N THR A 249 -3.41 -15.46 -3.06
CA THR A 249 -4.80 -15.05 -3.14
C THR A 249 -5.05 -13.98 -2.08
N PRO A 250 -5.67 -12.85 -2.44
CA PRO A 250 -6.24 -11.91 -1.49
C PRO A 250 -6.99 -12.62 -0.37
N TRP A 251 -6.65 -12.31 0.88
CA TRP A 251 -7.59 -12.44 2.00
C TRP A 251 -8.20 -13.84 2.21
N ASP A 252 -7.37 -14.85 2.45
CA ASP A 252 -7.87 -16.03 3.16
C ASP A 252 -7.63 -15.85 4.68
N PRO A 253 -8.60 -15.29 5.43
CA PRO A 253 -8.46 -15.15 6.88
C PRO A 253 -8.34 -16.52 7.57
N THR A 254 -8.72 -17.62 6.92
CA THR A 254 -8.54 -18.98 7.46
C THR A 254 -7.10 -19.48 7.35
N PHE A 255 -6.18 -18.72 6.75
CA PHE A 255 -4.77 -19.10 6.73
C PHE A 255 -4.16 -19.12 8.15
N VAL A 256 -4.64 -18.28 9.09
CA VAL A 256 -4.25 -18.40 10.51
C VAL A 256 -4.79 -19.67 11.16
N ASP A 257 -5.94 -20.18 10.70
CA ASP A 257 -6.56 -21.40 11.24
C ASP A 257 -5.67 -22.62 10.96
N LEU A 258 -4.88 -22.62 9.87
CA LEU A 258 -3.87 -23.66 9.63
C LEU A 258 -2.82 -23.76 10.76
N PHE A 259 -2.66 -22.70 11.57
CA PHE A 259 -1.82 -22.69 12.76
C PHE A 259 -2.60 -22.98 14.04
N TYR A 260 -3.75 -22.33 14.25
CA TYR A 260 -4.53 -22.49 15.48
C TYR A 260 -5.28 -23.83 15.59
N ASP A 261 -5.80 -24.38 14.48
CA ASP A 261 -6.49 -25.68 14.47
C ASP A 261 -5.53 -26.88 14.36
N ASN A 262 -4.24 -26.67 14.05
CA ASN A 262 -3.27 -27.75 13.91
C ASN A 262 -2.73 -28.21 15.28
N PRO A 263 -3.03 -29.44 15.75
CA PRO A 263 -2.59 -29.89 17.08
C PRO A 263 -1.07 -30.05 17.23
N ALA A 264 -0.32 -30.09 16.13
CA ALA A 264 1.14 -30.09 16.15
C ALA A 264 1.71 -28.71 16.51
N PHE A 265 1.01 -27.64 16.15
CA PHE A 265 1.41 -26.24 16.36
C PHE A 265 0.90 -25.62 17.66
N ALA A 266 -0.01 -26.27 18.38
CA ALA A 266 -0.47 -25.85 19.72
C ALA A 266 0.66 -25.70 20.77
N GLY A 267 1.86 -26.23 20.49
CA GLY A 267 3.06 -26.05 21.31
C GLY A 267 3.87 -24.78 21.00
N LEU A 268 3.65 -24.11 19.87
CA LEU A 268 4.45 -22.98 19.40
C LEU A 268 4.24 -21.72 20.23
N SER A 269 5.32 -20.98 20.44
CA SER A 269 5.33 -19.67 21.11
C SER A 269 4.43 -18.65 20.38
N ALA A 270 4.51 -18.54 19.05
CA ALA A 270 3.60 -17.69 18.27
C ALA A 270 2.11 -18.06 18.44
N VAL A 271 1.78 -19.36 18.49
CA VAL A 271 0.38 -19.82 18.60
C VAL A 271 -0.15 -19.62 20.03
N GLN A 272 0.63 -19.93 21.06
CA GLN A 272 0.22 -19.79 22.46
C GLN A 272 0.04 -18.33 22.90
N ASN A 273 0.69 -17.39 22.23
CA ASN A 273 0.61 -15.96 22.52
C ASN A 273 -0.29 -15.19 21.52
N GLU A 274 -1.02 -15.88 20.64
CA GLU A 274 -1.91 -15.28 19.63
C GLU A 274 -1.18 -14.32 18.66
N ARG A 275 0.04 -14.70 18.25
CA ARG A 275 0.96 -13.92 17.39
C ARG A 275 1.19 -14.53 16.01
N VAL A 276 0.15 -15.14 15.46
CA VAL A 276 0.07 -15.51 14.04
C VAL A 276 -0.77 -14.46 13.33
N TYR A 277 -0.16 -13.71 12.41
CA TYR A 277 -0.80 -12.59 11.71
C TYR A 277 -0.83 -12.84 10.21
N VAL A 278 -1.99 -12.69 9.58
CA VAL A 278 -2.04 -12.27 8.17
C VAL A 278 -1.41 -10.88 8.10
N THR A 279 -0.78 -10.55 6.98
CA THR A 279 -0.11 -9.27 6.76
C THR A 279 -0.54 -8.69 5.42
N PHE A 280 -0.37 -7.38 5.24
CA PHE A 280 -0.73 -6.76 3.98
C PHE A 280 0.31 -7.11 2.92
N ASP A 281 -0.03 -8.05 2.03
CA ASP A 281 0.80 -8.48 0.91
C ASP A 281 1.36 -7.28 0.12
N ALA A 282 0.53 -6.25 -0.13
CA ALA A 282 0.92 -5.04 -0.85
C ALA A 282 2.07 -4.26 -0.17
N HIS A 283 2.20 -4.29 1.15
CA HIS A 283 3.35 -3.69 1.86
C HIS A 283 4.51 -4.68 1.98
N LEU A 284 4.25 -5.89 2.48
CA LEU A 284 5.31 -6.83 2.85
C LEU A 284 6.03 -7.43 1.63
N THR A 285 5.33 -7.60 0.51
CA THR A 285 5.92 -8.09 -0.75
C THR A 285 6.27 -6.98 -1.74
N SER A 286 6.14 -5.71 -1.34
CA SER A 286 6.40 -4.56 -2.21
C SER A 286 7.84 -4.54 -2.73
N VAL A 287 8.00 -3.91 -3.90
CA VAL A 287 9.28 -3.57 -4.54
C VAL A 287 9.30 -2.11 -5.01
N SER A 288 8.46 -1.27 -4.39
CA SER A 288 8.36 0.18 -4.57
C SER A 288 8.65 0.90 -3.24
N GLN A 289 8.42 2.22 -3.15
CA GLN A 289 8.60 2.99 -1.91
C GLN A 289 7.76 2.48 -0.72
N PHE A 290 6.70 1.70 -0.97
CA PHE A 290 5.82 1.15 0.08
C PHE A 290 6.47 0.08 0.96
N ILE A 291 7.68 -0.41 0.64
CA ILE A 291 8.48 -1.25 1.58
C ILE A 291 8.75 -0.54 2.93
N GLY A 292 8.73 0.80 2.95
CA GLY A 292 8.83 1.57 4.20
C GLY A 292 7.61 1.43 5.10
N GLU A 293 6.41 1.22 4.55
CA GLU A 293 5.20 0.91 5.34
C GLU A 293 5.25 -0.54 5.84
N GLY A 294 5.77 -1.48 5.04
CA GLY A 294 6.01 -2.87 5.49
C GLY A 294 6.88 -2.96 6.75
N VAL A 295 7.87 -2.07 6.90
CA VAL A 295 8.70 -1.96 8.12
C VAL A 295 7.88 -1.48 9.33
N LYS A 296 6.94 -0.53 9.14
CA LYS A 296 6.03 -0.08 10.20
C LYS A 296 5.11 -1.19 10.67
N ASP A 297 4.51 -1.90 9.72
CA ASP A 297 3.57 -2.99 10.00
C ASP A 297 4.24 -4.10 10.79
N VAL A 298 5.39 -4.57 10.30
CA VAL A 298 6.18 -5.62 10.97
C VAL A 298 6.60 -5.14 12.36
N ALA A 299 7.13 -3.93 12.51
CA ALA A 299 7.51 -3.42 13.83
C ALA A 299 6.35 -3.38 14.83
N ALA A 300 5.14 -3.11 14.36
CA ALA A 300 3.96 -3.07 15.22
C ALA A 300 3.40 -4.47 15.56
N TYR A 301 3.62 -5.50 14.72
CA TYR A 301 3.41 -6.91 15.11
C TYR A 301 4.49 -7.41 16.09
N LEU A 302 5.75 -7.03 15.88
CA LEU A 302 6.88 -7.50 16.70
C LEU A 302 6.94 -6.81 18.07
N TYR A 303 6.69 -5.49 18.12
CA TYR A 303 6.87 -4.64 19.29
C TYR A 303 5.69 -3.68 19.54
N PRO A 304 4.45 -4.18 19.72
CA PRO A 304 3.27 -3.33 19.90
C PRO A 304 3.35 -2.39 21.12
N ASP A 305 4.19 -2.69 22.12
CA ASP A 305 4.44 -1.79 23.27
C ASP A 305 5.40 -0.63 22.97
N ARG A 306 6.22 -0.73 21.91
CA ARG A 306 7.25 0.26 21.54
C ARG A 306 6.92 1.03 20.28
N TYR A 307 6.40 0.33 19.27
CA TYR A 307 5.85 0.88 18.05
C TYR A 307 4.38 0.50 17.96
N PRO A 308 3.51 1.14 18.77
CA PRO A 308 2.12 0.76 18.82
C PRO A 308 1.40 1.15 17.54
N ALA A 309 0.47 0.29 17.15
CA ALA A 309 -0.58 0.57 16.18
C ALA A 309 -1.25 1.95 16.36
N PHE A 310 -1.51 2.31 17.63
CA PHE A 310 -2.23 3.51 18.05
C PHE A 310 -1.66 4.05 19.38
N PRO A 311 -1.64 5.38 19.61
CA PRO A 311 -2.20 6.41 18.75
C PRO A 311 -1.38 6.65 17.48
N THR A 312 -2.04 6.65 16.32
CA THR A 312 -1.41 6.98 15.03
C THR A 312 -1.90 8.34 14.54
N THR A 313 -0.99 9.17 14.06
CA THR A 313 -1.34 10.51 13.55
C THR A 313 -1.48 10.46 12.04
N VAL A 314 -2.70 10.60 11.57
CA VAL A 314 -3.01 10.76 10.15
C VAL A 314 -3.13 12.25 9.87
N ILE A 315 -2.58 12.71 8.75
CA ILE A 315 -2.86 14.07 8.27
C ILE A 315 -4.20 14.00 7.60
N ASP A 316 -5.28 14.39 8.26
CA ASP A 316 -6.54 14.54 7.56
C ASP A 316 -6.37 15.49 6.39
N ALA A 317 -7.25 15.35 5.40
CA ALA A 317 -6.91 15.87 4.11
C ALA A 317 -7.50 17.27 3.83
N SER A 318 -7.98 17.93 4.89
CA SER A 318 -7.93 19.39 5.02
C SER A 318 -6.51 19.92 5.35
N GLY A 319 -5.60 19.01 5.69
CA GLY A 319 -4.23 19.25 6.12
C GLY A 319 -4.05 19.27 7.64
N ALA A 320 -4.98 18.75 8.44
CA ALA A 320 -4.91 18.80 9.90
C ALA A 320 -4.46 17.46 10.51
N GLU A 321 -3.60 17.49 11.53
CA GLU A 321 -3.16 16.30 12.27
C GLU A 321 -4.29 15.70 13.11
N VAL A 322 -4.55 14.40 12.93
CA VAL A 322 -5.58 13.65 13.63
C VAL A 322 -5.01 12.38 14.25
N VAL A 323 -4.99 12.37 15.57
CA VAL A 323 -4.32 11.36 16.39
C VAL A 323 -5.30 10.24 16.74
N ILE A 324 -5.56 9.32 15.83
CA ILE A 324 -6.49 8.20 16.05
C ILE A 324 -5.98 7.41 17.25
N GLU A 325 -6.73 7.35 18.34
CA GLU A 325 -6.28 6.81 19.64
C GLU A 325 -6.40 5.27 19.73
N ALA A 326 -7.28 4.68 18.93
CA ALA A 326 -7.54 3.25 18.79
C ALA A 326 -8.35 2.99 17.51
N TRP A 327 -8.52 1.72 17.12
CA TRP A 327 -9.46 1.38 16.04
C TRP A 327 -10.90 1.78 16.39
N PRO A 328 -11.59 2.55 15.54
CA PRO A 328 -13.00 2.84 15.75
C PRO A 328 -13.85 1.57 15.50
N GLU A 329 -14.78 1.28 16.42
CA GLU A 329 -15.71 0.14 16.34
C GLU A 329 -16.79 0.30 15.25
N ALA A 330 -16.88 1.48 14.62
CA ALA A 330 -17.83 1.80 13.56
C ALA A 330 -17.30 2.92 12.66
N VAL A 331 -17.71 2.92 11.39
CA VAL A 331 -17.40 4.00 10.44
C VAL A 331 -18.69 4.57 9.85
N SER A 332 -18.76 5.90 9.74
CA SER A 332 -19.84 6.62 9.08
C SER A 332 -19.36 7.14 7.72
N VAL A 333 -20.14 6.92 6.68
CA VAL A 333 -19.89 7.45 5.32
C VAL A 333 -21.10 8.27 4.88
N ALA A 334 -20.86 9.43 4.26
CA ALA A 334 -21.90 10.32 3.76
C ALA A 334 -21.52 10.84 2.37
N GLY A 335 -22.45 10.79 1.42
CA GLY A 335 -22.24 11.22 0.04
C GLY A 335 -23.31 10.66 -0.91
N GLU A 336 -23.51 11.31 -2.05
CA GLU A 336 -24.43 10.82 -3.08
C GLU A 336 -23.90 9.48 -3.64
N GLY A 337 -24.68 8.41 -3.46
CA GLY A 337 -24.27 7.05 -3.85
C GLY A 337 -23.47 6.25 -2.80
N ALA A 338 -23.06 6.85 -1.68
CA ALA A 338 -22.25 6.18 -0.64
C ALA A 338 -22.91 4.88 -0.14
N ARG A 339 -24.23 4.88 0.12
CA ARG A 339 -24.97 3.67 0.53
C ARG A 339 -24.93 2.57 -0.53
N ALA A 340 -25.01 2.90 -1.81
CA ALA A 340 -24.98 1.92 -2.90
C ALA A 340 -23.59 1.29 -3.05
N ALA A 341 -22.54 2.10 -2.93
CA ALA A 341 -21.17 1.62 -2.90
C ALA A 341 -20.91 0.67 -1.72
N VAL A 342 -21.25 1.09 -0.50
CA VAL A 342 -21.13 0.24 0.71
C VAL A 342 -21.86 -1.09 0.54
N THR A 343 -23.10 -1.10 0.05
CA THR A 343 -23.84 -2.35 -0.19
C THR A 343 -23.13 -3.23 -1.22
N ALA A 344 -22.67 -2.67 -2.35
CA ALA A 344 -21.96 -3.43 -3.38
C ALA A 344 -20.60 -3.98 -2.91
N ILE A 345 -19.94 -3.31 -1.94
CA ILE A 345 -18.73 -3.82 -1.26
C ILE A 345 -19.10 -4.99 -0.35
N LEU A 346 -20.12 -4.85 0.51
CA LEU A 346 -20.52 -5.93 1.43
C LEU A 346 -21.06 -7.17 0.72
N GLU A 347 -21.66 -7.04 -0.47
CA GLU A 347 -22.06 -8.19 -1.31
C GLU A 347 -20.87 -8.99 -1.87
N GLN A 348 -19.64 -8.47 -1.76
CA GLN A 348 -18.39 -9.16 -2.16
C GLN A 348 -17.64 -9.78 -0.97
N VAL A 349 -18.02 -9.46 0.27
CA VAL A 349 -17.42 -10.03 1.48
C VAL A 349 -18.05 -11.42 1.75
N PRO A 350 -17.26 -12.50 1.91
CA PRO A 350 -17.81 -13.82 2.22
C PRO A 350 -18.49 -13.85 3.60
N ASP A 351 -19.62 -14.58 3.72
CA ASP A 351 -20.50 -14.68 4.91
C ASP A 351 -19.83 -15.11 6.23
N SER A 352 -18.54 -15.46 6.24
CA SER A 352 -17.83 -16.02 7.38
C SER A 352 -17.10 -14.97 8.21
N ALA A 353 -17.68 -14.67 9.39
CA ALA A 353 -17.09 -14.10 10.62
C ALA A 353 -17.49 -12.68 11.06
N VAL A 354 -18.20 -11.88 10.25
CA VAL A 354 -18.57 -10.49 10.62
C VAL A 354 -20.05 -10.20 10.38
N GLU A 355 -20.76 -9.75 11.41
CA GLU A 355 -22.13 -9.21 11.24
C GLU A 355 -22.03 -7.69 10.99
N VAL A 356 -22.00 -7.29 9.72
CA VAL A 356 -21.94 -5.88 9.30
C VAL A 356 -23.34 -5.33 9.07
N ALA A 357 -23.75 -4.32 9.84
CA ALA A 357 -25.07 -3.70 9.70
C ALA A 357 -24.96 -2.30 9.08
N ILE A 358 -25.50 -2.12 7.86
CA ILE A 358 -25.72 -0.78 7.27
C ILE A 358 -27.02 -0.20 7.83
N THR A 359 -26.93 0.86 8.64
CA THR A 359 -28.10 1.55 9.19
C THR A 359 -28.24 2.96 8.62
N ASP A 360 -29.43 3.28 8.10
CA ASP A 360 -29.80 4.64 7.68
C ASP A 360 -30.11 5.52 8.90
N ILE A 361 -29.49 6.71 9.01
CA ILE A 361 -29.82 7.65 10.08
C ILE A 361 -31.16 8.34 9.80
N ALA A 362 -32.25 7.81 10.35
CA ALA A 362 -33.58 8.42 10.24
C ALA A 362 -33.63 9.82 10.88
N GLY A 363 -33.71 10.87 10.06
CA GLY A 363 -33.83 12.25 10.54
C GLY A 363 -33.54 13.34 9.49
N THR A 364 -32.83 13.03 8.41
CA THR A 364 -32.69 13.89 7.22
C THR A 364 -33.84 13.59 6.26
N SER A 365 -34.68 14.59 5.99
CA SER A 365 -35.91 14.40 5.21
C SER A 365 -35.70 14.61 3.71
N ASP A 366 -34.93 13.73 3.07
CA ASP A 366 -35.25 13.26 1.71
C ASP A 366 -34.60 11.89 1.43
N THR A 367 -35.25 11.07 0.60
CA THR A 367 -34.91 9.64 0.43
C THR A 367 -34.07 9.37 -0.83
N SER A 368 -32.78 9.69 -0.75
CA SER A 368 -31.71 9.18 -1.62
C SER A 368 -30.31 9.37 -1.00
N ASP A 369 -30.14 10.44 -0.22
CA ASP A 369 -28.83 10.97 0.18
C ASP A 369 -28.53 10.75 1.69
N ALA A 370 -29.05 9.66 2.26
CA ALA A 370 -28.90 9.39 3.69
C ALA A 370 -27.49 8.86 4.02
N PRO A 371 -26.84 9.34 5.12
CA PRO A 371 -25.56 8.82 5.57
C PRO A 371 -25.71 7.35 6.02
N ALA A 372 -24.79 6.51 5.56
CA ALA A 372 -24.71 5.11 5.92
C ALA A 372 -23.76 4.94 7.12
N VAL A 373 -24.28 4.40 8.23
CA VAL A 373 -23.47 3.99 9.38
C VAL A 373 -23.22 2.50 9.30
N ILE A 374 -21.96 2.12 9.49
CA ILE A 374 -21.51 0.74 9.40
C ILE A 374 -21.06 0.30 10.78
N PHE A 375 -21.82 -0.61 11.37
CA PHE A 375 -21.48 -1.26 12.63
C PHE A 375 -20.63 -2.50 12.36
N VAL A 376 -19.54 -2.63 13.11
CA VAL A 376 -18.74 -3.85 13.19
C VAL A 376 -18.92 -4.42 14.59
N SER A 377 -19.60 -5.56 14.71
CA SER A 377 -19.72 -6.30 15.97
C SER A 377 -18.88 -7.57 15.91
N ALA A 378 -17.98 -7.75 16.87
CA ALA A 378 -17.47 -9.08 17.19
C ALA A 378 -18.60 -9.94 17.81
N ALA A 379 -18.64 -11.22 17.50
CA ALA A 379 -19.82 -12.08 17.71
C ALA A 379 -20.17 -12.46 19.18
N ASP A 380 -19.52 -11.85 20.17
CA ASP A 380 -19.71 -12.16 21.61
C ASP A 380 -19.96 -10.92 22.50
N ALA A 381 -20.32 -9.77 21.93
CA ALA A 381 -20.75 -8.60 22.71
C ALA A 381 -22.08 -8.91 23.46
N PRO A 382 -22.14 -8.82 24.80
CA PRO A 382 -23.35 -9.16 25.55
C PRO A 382 -24.53 -8.25 25.18
N SER A 383 -25.65 -8.86 24.80
CA SER A 383 -26.84 -8.15 24.35
C SER A 383 -27.36 -7.14 25.39
N GLY A 384 -27.20 -5.84 25.12
CA GLY A 384 -27.98 -4.80 25.81
C GLY A 384 -27.25 -3.61 26.42
N GLU A 385 -25.97 -3.35 26.12
CA GLU A 385 -25.30 -2.07 26.39
C GLU A 385 -24.11 -1.90 25.44
N GLY A 386 -24.03 -0.78 24.70
CA GLY A 386 -22.94 -0.50 23.75
C GLY A 386 -23.38 -0.38 22.29
N ALA A 387 -23.86 0.80 21.90
CA ALA A 387 -23.97 1.20 20.50
C ALA A 387 -23.59 2.70 20.42
N THR A 388 -22.34 2.98 20.09
CA THR A 388 -21.79 4.34 20.02
C THR A 388 -21.96 4.90 18.60
N VAL A 389 -22.31 6.18 18.47
CA VAL A 389 -22.78 6.78 17.20
C VAL A 389 -22.15 8.16 17.00
N VAL A 390 -21.43 8.37 15.88
CA VAL A 390 -20.94 9.70 15.42
C VAL A 390 -21.04 9.81 13.88
N ARG A 391 -21.11 11.03 13.34
CA ARG A 391 -21.37 11.38 11.92
C ARG A 391 -20.28 12.32 11.37
N LEU A 392 -20.03 12.33 10.05
CA LEU A 392 -19.41 13.44 9.31
C LEU A 392 -19.98 13.61 7.88
N TYR A 393 -19.52 14.66 7.19
CA TYR A 393 -20.02 15.32 5.97
C TYR A 393 -18.81 16.01 5.28
N GLU A 394 -18.66 16.28 3.97
CA GLU A 394 -19.49 16.04 2.75
C GLU A 394 -18.76 16.68 1.54
N GLY A 395 -18.20 15.94 0.55
CA GLY A 395 -17.57 16.59 -0.62
C GLY A 395 -16.65 15.82 -1.59
N ALA A 396 -17.23 14.98 -2.47
CA ALA A 396 -16.65 14.29 -3.66
C ALA A 396 -16.18 12.83 -3.46
N THR A 397 -16.18 12.07 -4.56
CA THR A 397 -16.84 10.74 -4.64
C THR A 397 -16.32 9.65 -3.70
N ASP A 398 -17.24 9.17 -2.86
CA ASP A 398 -16.98 8.32 -1.70
C ASP A 398 -17.01 6.80 -1.98
N ALA A 399 -17.29 6.38 -3.22
CA ALA A 399 -17.64 5.00 -3.53
C ALA A 399 -16.46 4.02 -3.44
N GLU A 400 -15.30 4.38 -3.97
CA GLU A 400 -14.10 3.53 -4.00
C GLU A 400 -13.30 3.63 -2.70
N ARG A 401 -13.35 4.79 -2.04
CA ARG A 401 -12.59 5.12 -0.81
C ARG A 401 -13.00 4.28 0.40
N VAL A 402 -14.21 3.71 0.36
CA VAL A 402 -14.79 2.90 1.44
C VAL A 402 -14.54 1.40 1.25
N ALA A 403 -14.19 0.96 0.03
CA ALA A 403 -13.89 -0.44 -0.26
C ALA A 403 -12.73 -0.97 0.59
N ASN A 404 -11.71 -0.14 0.82
CA ASN A 404 -10.52 -0.49 1.60
C ASN A 404 -10.75 -0.44 3.12
N LEU A 405 -11.97 -0.15 3.59
CA LEU A 405 -12.21 0.24 4.99
C LEU A 405 -12.99 -0.79 5.84
N LEU A 406 -13.49 -1.87 5.23
CA LEU A 406 -14.64 -2.63 5.78
C LEU A 406 -14.41 -4.10 6.10
N ILE A 407 -13.18 -4.58 6.11
CA ILE A 407 -12.87 -5.94 6.53
C ILE A 407 -12.52 -5.95 8.03
N ALA A 408 -13.55 -6.13 8.86
CA ALA A 408 -13.34 -6.44 10.27
C ALA A 408 -12.66 -7.81 10.41
N GLY A 409 -11.42 -7.81 10.89
CA GLY A 409 -10.54 -8.98 10.82
C GLY A 409 -9.20 -8.65 10.16
N ALA A 410 -9.13 -7.52 9.44
CA ALA A 410 -7.90 -6.96 8.89
C ALA A 410 -6.74 -6.94 9.90
N ALA A 411 -5.53 -7.22 9.45
CA ALA A 411 -4.32 -7.02 10.22
C ALA A 411 -3.86 -5.54 10.19
N LEU A 412 -2.80 -5.25 10.92
CA LEU A 412 -2.43 -3.88 11.29
C LEU A 412 -1.99 -3.01 10.11
N GLY A 413 -1.31 -3.58 9.11
CA GLY A 413 -0.83 -2.80 7.96
C GLY A 413 -1.92 -2.25 7.06
N GLU A 414 -2.97 -3.04 6.90
CA GLU A 414 -4.13 -2.80 6.04
C GLU A 414 -5.00 -1.71 6.66
N ARG A 415 -5.14 -1.83 7.98
CA ARG A 415 -5.67 -0.84 8.90
C ARG A 415 -4.91 0.49 8.80
N VAL A 416 -3.57 0.50 8.79
CA VAL A 416 -2.76 1.73 8.64
C VAL A 416 -2.84 2.30 7.22
N ALA A 417 -2.83 1.46 6.17
CA ALA A 417 -2.97 1.87 4.77
C ALA A 417 -4.31 2.57 4.50
N ALA A 418 -5.41 1.99 5.01
CA ALA A 418 -6.76 2.56 4.92
C ALA A 418 -6.83 3.97 5.55
N LEU A 419 -6.16 4.16 6.69
CA LEU A 419 -6.09 5.43 7.40
C LEU A 419 -5.20 6.47 6.68
N ASN A 420 -4.08 6.03 6.09
CA ASN A 420 -3.23 6.86 5.24
C ASN A 420 -3.94 7.30 3.93
N ALA A 421 -4.81 6.46 3.37
CA ALA A 421 -5.58 6.78 2.16
C ALA A 421 -6.66 7.85 2.42
N ILE A 422 -7.36 7.79 3.56
CA ILE A 422 -8.27 8.88 3.99
C ILE A 422 -7.50 10.20 4.14
N ALA A 423 -6.29 10.14 4.69
CA ALA A 423 -5.41 11.27 4.95
C ALA A 423 -4.84 11.99 3.71
N GLN A 424 -4.93 11.42 2.52
CA GLN A 424 -4.30 12.03 1.34
C GLN A 424 -5.29 12.78 0.41
N HIS A 425 -6.61 12.81 0.70
CA HIS A 425 -7.66 13.07 -0.32
C HIS A 425 -8.86 14.02 0.01
N GLY A 426 -8.69 15.10 0.78
CA GLY A 426 -9.71 16.12 1.14
C GLY A 426 -10.33 16.07 2.56
N ASP A 427 -10.56 14.89 3.14
CA ASP A 427 -11.51 14.73 4.26
C ASP A 427 -10.91 14.77 5.68
N THR A 428 -11.64 15.40 6.62
CA THR A 428 -11.24 15.53 8.02
C THR A 428 -11.61 14.29 8.85
N VAL A 429 -10.62 13.53 9.33
CA VAL A 429 -10.82 12.62 10.47
C VAL A 429 -10.99 13.50 11.73
N ALA A 430 -11.72 13.05 12.75
CA ALA A 430 -11.79 13.78 14.01
C ALA A 430 -11.87 12.81 15.18
N ASN A 431 -10.89 12.90 16.08
CA ASN A 431 -10.78 12.03 17.24
C ASN A 431 -12.01 12.11 18.15
N ALA A 432 -12.70 10.99 18.29
CA ALA A 432 -13.59 10.70 19.40
C ALA A 432 -13.10 9.42 20.09
N ARG A 433 -13.10 9.43 21.42
CA ARG A 433 -12.72 8.31 22.29
C ARG A 433 -13.87 7.34 22.52
#